data_AF-W7B6D2-F1
#
_entry.id   AF-W7B6D2-F1
#
_cell.length_a   1.000
_cell.length_b   1.000
_cell.length_c   1.000
_cell.angle_alpha   90.00
_cell.angle_beta   90.00
_cell.angle_gamma   90.00
#
_symmetry.space_group_name_H-M   'P 1'
#
loop_
_entity.id
_entity.type
_entity.pdbx_description
1 polymer ?
#
loop_
_entity_poly.entity_id
_entity_poly.type
_entity_poly.pdbx_seq_one_letter_code
_entity_poly.pdbx_strand_id
1 'polypeptide(L)'
;MADKFKLPDSNGWDSFIDWMTDLSWINEQCICFIIEDYSQFLKEDPQSKEMVTEIFEEDILPFWENEVTEVVVDGKPRKFNVYLID
;
A
#
# COMPACT_ATOMS: atom_id res chain seq x y z
N MET A 1 6.16 -4.96 -12.97
CA MET A 1 5.27 -4.08 -12.20
C MET A 1 5.58 -2.61 -12.52
N ALA A 2 6.84 -2.19 -12.36
CA ALA A 2 7.30 -0.83 -12.68
C ALA A 2 6.92 -0.31 -14.08
N ASP A 3 7.14 -1.07 -15.15
CA ASP A 3 6.87 -0.61 -16.52
C ASP A 3 5.38 -0.44 -16.85
N LYS A 4 4.51 -1.24 -16.21
CA LYS A 4 3.05 -1.19 -16.44
C LYS A 4 2.43 0.05 -15.79
N PHE A 5 3.03 0.54 -14.71
CA PHE A 5 2.55 1.69 -13.94
C PHE A 5 3.48 2.91 -14.03
N LYS A 6 4.57 2.83 -14.82
CA LYS A 6 5.60 3.88 -14.97
C LYS A 6 6.12 4.42 -13.64
N LEU A 7 6.50 3.52 -12.72
CA LEU A 7 6.92 3.90 -11.37
C LEU A 7 8.31 4.59 -11.39
N PRO A 8 8.46 5.91 -11.12
CA PRO A 8 9.75 6.49 -10.72
C PRO A 8 10.29 5.80 -9.46
N ASP A 9 11.58 5.46 -9.49
CA ASP A 9 12.40 4.85 -8.43
C ASP A 9 11.62 3.95 -7.44
N SER A 10 11.45 2.67 -7.77
CA SER A 10 10.80 1.66 -6.92
C SER A 10 11.78 0.96 -5.97
N ASN A 11 12.77 1.69 -5.44
CA ASN A 11 13.89 1.09 -4.72
C ASN A 11 13.67 1.16 -3.20
N GLY A 12 13.13 0.08 -2.64
CA GLY A 12 13.00 -0.13 -1.20
C GLY A 12 11.61 0.19 -0.64
N TRP A 13 11.51 0.10 0.69
CA TRP A 13 10.24 0.21 1.41
C TRP A 13 9.70 1.64 1.46
N ASP A 14 10.56 2.64 1.61
CA ASP A 14 10.15 4.05 1.61
C ASP A 14 9.44 4.42 0.31
N SER A 15 10.03 4.02 -0.84
CA SER A 15 9.40 4.23 -2.14
C SER A 15 8.06 3.50 -2.23
N PHE A 16 7.95 2.28 -1.71
CA PHE A 16 6.69 1.55 -1.67
C PHE A 16 5.62 2.28 -0.85
N ILE A 17 5.98 2.83 0.32
CA ILE A 17 5.07 3.62 1.17
C ILE A 17 4.59 4.88 0.43
N ASP A 18 5.51 5.63 -0.18
CA ASP A 18 5.17 6.83 -0.97
C ASP A 18 4.14 6.48 -2.07
N TRP A 19 4.32 5.35 -2.75
CA TRP A 19 3.38 4.89 -3.77
C TRP A 19 2.01 4.53 -3.23
N MET A 20 1.96 3.87 -2.08
CA MET A 20 0.71 3.41 -1.49
C MET A 20 -0.09 4.53 -0.82
N THR A 21 0.57 5.65 -0.52
CA THR A 21 -0.06 6.87 0.03
C THR A 21 -0.38 7.90 -1.06
N ASP A 22 0.31 7.89 -2.22
CA ASP A 22 -0.07 8.68 -3.41
C ASP A 22 -0.91 7.88 -4.43
N LEU A 23 -2.17 7.64 -4.07
CA LEU A 23 -3.17 7.05 -4.96
C LEU A 23 -4.14 8.09 -5.53
N SER A 24 -3.67 9.32 -5.68
CA SER A 24 -4.46 10.46 -6.20
C SER A 24 -5.00 10.20 -7.61
N TRP A 25 -4.34 9.36 -8.39
CA TRP A 25 -4.73 8.95 -9.74
C TRP A 25 -5.90 7.96 -9.80
N ILE A 26 -6.31 7.38 -8.66
CA ILE A 26 -7.49 6.52 -8.54
C ILE A 26 -8.64 7.37 -7.99
N ASN A 27 -9.75 7.43 -8.72
CA ASN A 27 -10.91 8.28 -8.37
C ASN A 27 -11.85 7.61 -7.35
N GLU A 28 -11.78 6.29 -7.26
CA GLU A 28 -12.60 5.47 -6.39
C GLU A 28 -12.28 5.74 -4.91
N GLN A 29 -13.34 5.89 -4.11
CA GLN A 29 -13.23 6.12 -2.66
C GLN A 29 -12.85 4.87 -1.87
N CYS A 30 -13.04 3.69 -2.49
CA CYS A 30 -12.69 2.41 -1.91
C CYS A 30 -11.57 1.79 -2.73
N ILE A 31 -10.45 1.51 -2.07
CA ILE A 31 -9.31 0.81 -2.63
C ILE A 31 -9.26 -0.58 -2.00
N CYS A 32 -9.07 -1.60 -2.83
CA CYS A 32 -8.85 -2.96 -2.38
C CYS A 32 -7.49 -3.42 -2.91
N PHE A 33 -6.58 -3.71 -1.98
CA PHE A 33 -5.31 -4.36 -2.29
C PHE A 33 -5.44 -5.85 -1.97
N ILE A 34 -5.08 -6.71 -2.91
CA ILE A 34 -5.23 -8.15 -2.78
C ILE A 34 -3.87 -8.79 -2.98
N ILE A 35 -3.43 -9.58 -2.00
CA ILE A 35 -2.29 -10.48 -2.13
C ILE A 35 -2.86 -11.90 -2.27
N GLU A 36 -2.79 -12.42 -3.49
CA GLU A 36 -3.17 -13.80 -3.83
C GLU A 36 -2.03 -14.77 -3.51
N ASP A 37 -2.36 -16.05 -3.29
CA ASP A 37 -1.44 -17.11 -2.87
C ASP A 37 -0.57 -16.68 -1.68
N TYR A 38 -1.19 -16.04 -0.66
CA TYR A 38 -0.46 -15.41 0.43
C TYR A 38 0.48 -16.39 1.15
N SER A 39 0.15 -17.69 1.24
CA SER A 39 1.07 -18.68 1.82
C SER A 39 2.37 -18.83 1.02
N GLN A 40 2.33 -18.64 -0.31
CA GLN A 40 3.50 -18.69 -1.19
C GLN A 40 4.17 -17.33 -1.36
N PHE A 41 3.43 -16.23 -1.17
CA PHE A 41 3.95 -14.88 -1.25
C PHE A 41 5.12 -14.68 -0.28
N LEU A 42 6.28 -14.29 -0.83
CA LEU A 42 7.55 -14.07 -0.13
C LEU A 42 7.95 -15.22 0.82
N LYS A 43 7.57 -16.47 0.51
CA LYS A 43 7.86 -17.63 1.35
C LYS A 43 9.36 -17.83 1.63
N GLU A 44 10.20 -17.55 0.63
CA GLU A 44 11.66 -17.67 0.74
C GLU A 44 12.33 -16.43 1.35
N ASP A 45 11.56 -15.37 1.60
CA ASP A 45 12.01 -14.14 2.28
C ASP A 45 11.01 -13.71 3.36
N PRO A 46 10.98 -14.42 4.51
CA PRO A 46 10.03 -14.15 5.59
C PRO A 46 10.18 -12.75 6.19
N GLN A 47 11.38 -12.18 6.17
CA GLN A 47 11.63 -10.84 6.71
C GLN A 47 10.91 -9.78 5.87
N SER A 48 11.03 -9.85 4.54
CA SER A 48 10.30 -8.94 3.66
C SER A 48 8.79 -9.16 3.71
N LYS A 49 8.34 -10.40 3.96
CA LYS A 49 6.92 -10.73 4.14
C LYS A 49 6.33 -10.08 5.40
N GLU A 50 7.06 -10.16 6.51
CA GLU A 50 6.70 -9.49 7.75
C GLU A 50 6.68 -7.98 7.54
N MET A 51 7.76 -7.43 6.97
CA MET A 51 7.90 -6.00 6.69
C MET A 51 6.76 -5.41 5.86
N VAL A 52 6.36 -6.06 4.75
CA VAL A 52 5.25 -5.54 3.93
C VAL A 52 3.91 -5.59 4.68
N THR A 53 3.73 -6.58 5.57
CA THR A 53 2.52 -6.67 6.40
C THR A 53 2.50 -5.55 7.43
N GLU A 54 3.63 -5.32 8.11
CA GLU A 54 3.80 -4.22 9.07
C GLU A 54 3.56 -2.86 8.42
N ILE A 55 4.11 -2.62 7.22
CA ILE A 55 3.91 -1.36 6.47
C ILE A 55 2.42 -1.12 6.17
N PHE A 56 1.66 -2.17 5.84
CA PHE A 56 0.22 -2.01 5.65
C PHE A 56 -0.50 -1.64 6.95
N GLU A 57 -0.17 -2.33 8.05
CA GLU A 57 -0.83 -2.15 9.34
C GLU A 57 -0.49 -0.81 10.01
N GLU A 58 0.78 -0.39 9.96
CA GLU A 58 1.30 0.75 10.72
C GLU A 58 1.38 2.05 9.89
N ASP A 59 1.58 1.98 8.58
CA ASP A 59 1.74 3.18 7.73
C ASP A 59 0.53 3.40 6.80
N ILE A 60 0.21 2.43 5.94
CA ILE A 60 -0.73 2.66 4.82
C ILE A 60 -2.18 2.75 5.30
N LEU A 61 -2.63 1.82 6.14
CA LEU A 61 -4.01 1.81 6.63
C LEU A 61 -4.31 3.05 7.49
N PRO A 62 -3.48 3.42 8.50
CA PRO A 62 -3.72 4.62 9.30
C PRO A 62 -3.70 5.91 8.47
N PHE A 63 -2.80 5.99 7.48
CA PHE A 63 -2.74 7.13 6.57
C PHE A 63 -4.09 7.39 5.89
N TRP A 64 -4.66 6.35 5.27
CA TRP A 64 -5.93 6.48 4.55
C TRP A 64 -7.15 6.63 5.46
N GLU A 65 -7.06 6.17 6.71
CA GLU A 65 -8.15 6.32 7.67
C GLU A 65 -8.24 7.75 8.22
N ASN A 66 -7.11 8.36 8.59
CA ASN A 66 -7.12 9.63 9.33
C ASN A 66 -6.05 10.63 8.85
N GLU A 67 -4.80 10.21 8.69
CA GLU A 67 -3.66 11.14 8.58
C GLU A 67 -3.65 11.93 7.28
N VAL A 68 -4.22 11.37 6.20
CA VAL A 68 -4.38 12.04 4.91
C VAL A 68 -5.03 13.42 5.04
N THR A 69 -5.90 13.62 6.05
CA THR A 69 -6.58 14.90 6.28
C THR A 69 -5.67 15.99 6.86
N GLU A 70 -4.56 15.60 7.48
CA GLU A 70 -3.61 16.51 8.14
C GLU A 70 -2.42 16.84 7.24
N VAL A 71 -1.99 15.88 6.41
CA VAL A 71 -0.75 15.99 5.63
C VAL A 71 -0.98 16.24 4.14
N VAL A 72 -2.20 16.05 3.62
CA VAL A 72 -2.54 16.30 2.20
C VAL A 72 -3.58 17.42 2.09
N VAL A 73 -3.30 18.42 1.24
CA VAL A 73 -4.25 19.49 0.94
C VAL A 73 -5.51 18.90 0.31
N ASP A 74 -6.67 19.19 0.90
CA ASP A 74 -7.97 18.60 0.54
C ASP A 74 -8.01 17.06 0.61
N GLY A 75 -7.09 16.47 1.39
CA GLY A 75 -7.04 15.04 1.68
C GLY A 75 -8.33 14.56 2.33
N LYS A 76 -8.82 13.40 1.87
CA LYS A 76 -10.04 12.79 2.39
C LYS A 76 -9.76 11.34 2.75
N PRO A 77 -10.28 10.86 3.88
CA PRO A 77 -10.19 9.45 4.23
C PRO A 77 -10.74 8.59 3.10
N ARG A 78 -10.08 7.47 2.85
CA ARG A 78 -10.51 6.47 1.87
C ARG A 78 -10.66 5.13 2.55
N LYS A 79 -11.65 4.36 2.10
CA LYS A 79 -11.77 2.97 2.56
C LYS A 79 -10.68 2.14 1.89
N PHE A 80 -9.63 1.81 2.63
CA PHE A 80 -8.55 0.97 2.14
C PHE A 80 -8.67 -0.43 2.78
N ASN A 81 -8.87 -1.46 1.97
CA ASN A 81 -8.94 -2.85 2.46
C ASN A 81 -7.78 -3.64 1.89
N VAL A 82 -7.10 -4.41 2.74
CA VAL A 82 -6.09 -5.38 2.35
C VAL A 82 -6.67 -6.78 2.54
N TYR A 83 -6.64 -7.60 1.49
CA TYR A 83 -7.08 -8.99 1.53
C TYR A 83 -5.88 -9.90 1.29
N LEU A 84 -5.65 -10.80 2.24
CA LEU A 84 -4.66 -11.86 2.15
C LEU A 84 -5.41 -13.16 1.83
N ILE A 85 -5.29 -13.64 0.59
CA ILE A 85 -6.04 -14.79 0.07
C ILE A 85 -5.06 -15.90 -0.26
N ASP A 86 -5.46 -17.15 0.01
CA ASP A 86 -4.72 -18.36 -0.38
C ASP A 86 -5.43 -19.08 -1.53
#